data_AF-A0A6T9HV16-F1
#
_entry.id   AF-A0A6T9HV16-F1
#
_cell.length_a   1.000
_cell.length_b   1.000
_cell.length_c   1.000
_cell.angle_alpha   90.00
_cell.angle_beta   90.00
_cell.angle_gamma   90.00
#
_symmetry.space_group_name_H-M   'P 1'
#
loop_
_entity.id
_entity.type
_entity.pdbx_description
1 polymer ?
#
loop_
_entity_poly.entity_id
_entity_poly.type
_entity_poly.pdbx_seq_one_letter_code
_entity_poly.pdbx_strand_id
1 'polypeptide(L)'
;MPPRPGGWIFRLLRCLAPTWINSKILLGRSVLRYIKLYDQLFGTFNYTMPLPPATEYQHQLNKNFKEFLEFNGLEALVPLIAYAHTAQGYGVIDTTPAFWGLSWISPELLIGYTSAQFGLKFFGRMIPKKDMFVSGWITLWEELVKIIGEDNIVLDAQVKQITRRPSSPAFPDSDGSVRVSYQVNGQLKNGTFDYLVVAAPLHLEEAQEVLQFTETERELFQKDIVHHQFRTTLYTRSQQPNLTTHLTIFPRHITDTAVAGKGDVFAYRDSYLARFPEVNVEVNVEKDKWPERFKRDPARHGDREQMCYQYAENGMSEKDLKQKCKQWLDSNMGETTILEEKNFDYFYHYDHNGLAAQKPWRLLSIQGENNTIWAHASNYFESVLDIVNYQNMMLDGLQGKMRRFTTAPPKDDHKPQRWELDEVKWDAWMTSAVSRVWR
;
A
#
# COMPACT_ATOMS: atom_id res chain seq x y z
N MET A 1 3.22 -16.80 44.91
CA MET A 1 1.89 -16.43 44.39
C MET A 1 1.20 -17.70 43.92
N PRO A 2 -0.04 -18.00 44.35
CA PRO A 2 -0.76 -19.17 43.83
C PRO A 2 -1.12 -18.95 42.35
N PRO A 3 -1.13 -20.00 41.52
CA PRO A 3 -1.49 -19.89 40.11
C PRO A 3 -2.92 -19.40 39.97
N ARG A 4 -3.15 -18.45 39.06
CA ARG A 4 -4.50 -17.92 38.78
C ARG A 4 -5.44 -19.08 38.42
N PRO A 5 -6.63 -19.19 39.04
CA PRO A 5 -7.63 -20.18 38.65
C PRO A 5 -8.04 -19.94 37.20
N GLY A 6 -7.87 -20.94 36.34
CA GLY A 6 -8.25 -20.88 34.91
C GLY A 6 -7.17 -21.30 33.91
N GLY A 7 -5.90 -21.37 34.32
CA GLY A 7 -4.80 -21.76 33.41
C GLY A 7 -4.83 -23.23 32.94
N TRP A 8 -5.46 -24.13 33.70
CA TRP A 8 -5.51 -25.57 33.38
C TRP A 8 -6.55 -25.91 32.31
N ILE A 9 -7.67 -25.18 32.26
CA ILE A 9 -8.70 -25.33 31.21
C ILE A 9 -8.10 -24.98 29.84
N PHE A 10 -7.32 -23.89 29.76
CA PHE A 10 -6.61 -23.52 28.53
C PHE A 10 -5.53 -24.52 28.10
N ARG A 11 -4.85 -25.19 29.06
CA ARG A 11 -3.88 -26.25 28.74
C ARG A 11 -4.56 -27.53 28.23
N LEU A 12 -5.70 -27.92 28.81
CA LEU A 12 -6.46 -29.09 28.37
C LEU A 12 -7.07 -28.88 26.97
N LEU A 13 -7.55 -27.67 26.69
CA LEU A 13 -8.12 -27.29 25.39
C LEU A 13 -7.10 -27.34 24.24
N ARG A 14 -5.84 -27.02 24.51
CA ARG A 14 -4.74 -27.13 23.52
C ARG A 14 -4.49 -28.58 23.08
N CYS A 15 -4.83 -29.56 23.90
CA CYS A 15 -4.58 -30.98 23.61
C CYS A 15 -5.76 -31.69 22.93
N LEU A 16 -6.97 -31.15 22.99
CA LEU A 16 -8.19 -31.83 22.54
C LEU A 16 -8.88 -31.19 21.33
N ALA A 17 -8.64 -29.90 21.06
CA ALA A 17 -9.19 -29.25 19.87
C ALA A 17 -8.34 -29.59 18.62
N PRO A 18 -8.97 -29.90 17.47
CA PRO A 18 -8.27 -29.97 16.19
C PRO A 18 -7.36 -28.76 15.97
N THR A 19 -6.16 -28.99 15.44
CA THR A 19 -5.13 -27.95 15.23
C THR A 19 -5.65 -26.72 14.50
N TRP A 20 -6.61 -26.88 13.59
CA TRP A 20 -7.24 -25.78 12.85
C TRP A 20 -8.12 -24.85 13.72
N ILE A 21 -8.78 -25.36 14.77
CA ILE A 21 -9.57 -24.53 15.70
C ILE A 21 -8.62 -23.64 16.51
N ASN A 22 -7.50 -24.21 16.97
CA ASN A 22 -6.48 -23.48 17.71
C ASN A 22 -5.86 -22.36 16.87
N SER A 23 -5.60 -22.59 15.58
CA SER A 23 -5.08 -21.57 14.66
C SER A 23 -6.07 -20.42 14.45
N LYS A 24 -7.37 -20.69 14.28
CA LYS A 24 -8.39 -19.64 14.13
C LYS A 24 -8.52 -18.78 15.39
N ILE A 25 -8.55 -19.41 16.57
CA ILE A 25 -8.61 -18.68 17.86
C ILE A 25 -7.37 -17.79 18.04
N LEU A 26 -6.19 -18.32 17.72
CA LEU A 26 -4.94 -17.57 17.83
C LEU A 26 -4.91 -16.38 16.85
N LEU A 27 -5.33 -16.61 15.61
CA LEU A 27 -5.42 -15.55 14.60
C LEU A 27 -6.41 -14.46 15.05
N GLY A 28 -7.62 -14.84 15.48
CA GLY A 28 -8.64 -13.88 15.93
C GLY A 28 -8.19 -13.04 17.13
N ARG A 29 -7.53 -13.67 18.10
CA ARG A 29 -6.90 -12.95 19.23
C ARG A 29 -5.83 -11.96 18.77
N SER A 30 -5.02 -12.34 17.79
CA SER A 30 -3.96 -11.48 17.26
C SER A 30 -4.54 -10.30 16.50
N VAL A 31 -5.61 -10.50 15.70
CA VAL A 31 -6.34 -9.41 15.04
C VAL A 31 -6.88 -8.40 16.05
N LEU A 32 -7.59 -8.85 17.09
CA LEU A 32 -8.14 -7.95 18.11
C LEU A 32 -7.03 -7.17 18.85
N ARG A 33 -5.91 -7.83 19.14
CA ARG A 33 -4.75 -7.17 19.77
C ARG A 33 -4.10 -6.16 18.83
N TYR A 34 -3.98 -6.47 17.54
CA TYR A 34 -3.47 -5.56 16.52
C TYR A 34 -4.32 -4.28 16.45
N ILE A 35 -5.65 -4.42 16.38
CA ILE A 35 -6.57 -3.27 16.32
C ILE A 35 -6.41 -2.38 17.56
N LYS A 36 -6.42 -2.99 18.75
CA LYS A 36 -6.24 -2.25 20.01
C LYS A 36 -4.90 -1.52 20.06
N LEU A 37 -3.83 -2.16 19.59
CA LEU A 37 -2.49 -1.57 19.57
C LEU A 37 -2.41 -0.43 18.56
N TYR A 38 -2.98 -0.60 17.36
CA TYR A 38 -3.08 0.45 16.35
C TYR A 38 -3.74 1.71 16.92
N ASP A 39 -4.85 1.53 17.64
CA ASP A 39 -5.56 2.62 18.31
C ASP A 39 -4.74 3.31 19.40
N GLN A 40 -3.93 2.56 20.14
CA GLN A 40 -3.02 3.13 21.14
C GLN A 40 -1.89 3.96 20.50
N LEU A 41 -1.41 3.53 19.34
CA LEU A 41 -0.30 4.17 18.64
C LEU A 41 -0.72 5.46 17.92
N PHE A 42 -1.86 5.42 17.21
CA PHE A 42 -2.28 6.50 16.31
C PHE A 42 -3.56 7.22 16.71
N GLY A 43 -4.35 6.65 17.64
CA GLY A 43 -5.63 7.21 18.03
C GLY A 43 -6.66 7.23 16.89
N THR A 44 -7.48 8.28 16.87
CA THR A 44 -8.44 8.57 15.80
C THR A 44 -7.94 9.76 14.98
N PHE A 45 -8.00 9.63 13.66
CA PHE A 45 -7.63 10.68 12.73
C PHE A 45 -8.50 10.59 11.47
N ASN A 46 -8.62 11.71 10.75
CA ASN A 46 -9.65 11.90 9.72
C ASN A 46 -9.21 11.53 8.30
N TYR A 47 -7.90 11.46 8.07
CA TYR A 47 -7.34 11.16 6.75
C TYR A 47 -6.43 9.95 6.88
N THR A 48 -5.40 9.88 6.04
CA THR A 48 -4.48 8.76 6.08
C THR A 48 -3.29 8.96 7.01
N MET A 49 -2.80 10.19 7.18
CA MET A 49 -1.62 10.44 8.02
C MET A 49 -2.01 10.64 9.49
N PRO A 50 -1.50 9.81 10.41
CA PRO A 50 -1.75 10.00 11.83
C PRO A 50 -0.89 11.14 12.38
N LEU A 51 -1.30 11.67 13.55
CA LEU A 51 -0.45 12.57 14.32
C LEU A 51 0.87 11.89 14.70
N PRO A 52 1.91 12.68 15.02
CA PRO A 52 3.13 12.12 15.59
C PRO A 52 2.79 11.23 16.79
N PRO A 53 3.31 9.99 16.84
CA PRO A 53 3.09 9.11 17.98
C PRO A 53 3.68 9.75 19.24
N ALA A 54 3.06 9.49 20.39
CA ALA A 54 3.65 9.87 21.67
C ALA A 54 5.07 9.31 21.79
N THR A 55 5.97 10.06 22.45
CA THR A 55 7.39 9.70 22.59
C THR A 55 7.60 8.28 23.14
N GLU A 56 6.71 7.84 24.03
CA GLU A 56 6.72 6.49 24.60
C GLU A 56 6.50 5.38 23.55
N TYR A 57 5.88 5.64 22.41
CA TYR A 57 5.62 4.65 21.36
C TYR A 57 6.58 4.72 20.17
N GLN A 58 7.41 5.78 20.07
CA GLN A 58 8.33 5.97 18.94
C GLN A 58 9.29 4.79 18.77
N HIS A 59 9.80 4.24 19.88
CA HIS A 59 10.70 3.10 19.86
C HIS A 59 10.04 1.81 19.31
N GLN A 60 8.71 1.70 19.36
CA GLN A 60 7.99 0.55 18.78
C GLN A 60 7.82 0.73 17.27
N LEU A 61 7.48 1.93 16.82
CA LEU A 61 7.28 2.22 15.39
C LEU A 61 8.59 2.21 14.59
N ASN A 62 9.72 2.43 15.26
CA ASN A 62 11.04 2.34 14.65
C ASN A 62 11.62 0.92 14.58
N LYS A 63 10.90 -0.11 15.05
CA LYS A 63 11.26 -1.51 14.78
C LYS A 63 10.98 -1.85 13.33
N ASN A 64 11.60 -2.89 12.78
CA ASN A 64 11.03 -3.46 11.55
C ASN A 64 9.65 -4.08 11.86
N PHE A 65 8.83 -4.26 10.84
CA PHE A 65 7.43 -4.61 11.05
C PHE A 65 7.27 -5.99 11.68
N LYS A 66 8.12 -6.95 11.33
CA LYS A 66 8.12 -8.27 11.95
C LYS A 66 8.50 -8.23 13.43
N GLU A 67 9.56 -7.52 13.78
CA GLU A 67 9.96 -7.31 15.19
C GLU A 67 8.85 -6.63 15.98
N PHE A 68 8.14 -5.67 15.39
CA PHE A 68 6.99 -5.03 16.02
C PHE A 68 5.88 -6.04 16.31
N LEU A 69 5.58 -6.95 15.38
CA LEU A 69 4.57 -7.99 15.56
C LEU A 69 4.99 -8.98 16.66
N GLU A 70 6.23 -9.46 16.63
CA GLU A 70 6.77 -10.39 17.63
C GLU A 70 6.83 -9.77 19.02
N PHE A 71 7.35 -8.54 19.14
CA PHE A 71 7.39 -7.80 20.40
C PHE A 71 6.00 -7.64 21.03
N ASN A 72 4.97 -7.49 20.20
CA ASN A 72 3.60 -7.33 20.62
C ASN A 72 2.80 -8.65 20.66
N GLY A 73 3.43 -9.82 20.54
CA GLY A 73 2.76 -11.12 20.60
C GLY A 73 1.67 -11.27 19.53
N LEU A 74 2.00 -10.87 18.30
CA LEU A 74 1.16 -10.89 17.09
C LEU A 74 1.74 -11.83 16.02
N GLU A 75 2.57 -12.80 16.41
CA GLU A 75 3.32 -13.68 15.51
C GLU A 75 2.41 -14.47 14.56
N ALA A 76 1.18 -14.77 14.98
CA ALA A 76 0.21 -15.45 14.15
C ALA A 76 -0.24 -14.63 12.92
N LEU A 77 0.01 -13.31 12.91
CA LEU A 77 -0.27 -12.44 11.77
C LEU A 77 0.88 -12.40 10.77
N VAL A 78 2.09 -12.82 11.14
CA VAL A 78 3.31 -12.66 10.32
C VAL A 78 3.14 -13.19 8.89
N PRO A 79 2.67 -14.44 8.66
CA PRO A 79 2.53 -14.95 7.29
C PRO A 79 1.51 -14.18 6.46
N LEU A 80 0.41 -13.75 7.09
CA LEU A 80 -0.64 -12.99 6.42
C LEU A 80 -0.17 -11.58 6.07
N ILE A 81 0.51 -10.91 7.00
CA ILE A 81 1.03 -9.57 6.82
C ILE A 81 2.15 -9.54 5.78
N ALA A 82 3.07 -10.52 5.81
CA ALA A 82 4.09 -10.66 4.78
C ALA A 82 3.45 -10.76 3.37
N TYR A 83 2.41 -11.59 3.22
CA TYR A 83 1.66 -11.64 1.97
C TYR A 83 0.99 -10.30 1.63
N ALA A 84 0.26 -9.70 2.58
CA ALA A 84 -0.50 -8.47 2.35
C ALA A 84 0.38 -7.24 2.04
N HIS A 85 1.64 -7.26 2.46
CA HIS A 85 2.59 -6.17 2.34
C HIS A 85 3.60 -6.42 1.21
N THR A 86 4.40 -7.47 1.31
CA THR A 86 5.48 -7.78 0.36
C THR A 86 4.95 -8.14 -1.02
N ALA A 87 3.84 -8.88 -1.13
CA ALA A 87 3.26 -9.23 -2.44
C ALA A 87 2.67 -8.03 -3.19
N GLN A 88 2.54 -6.86 -2.53
CA GLN A 88 2.13 -5.61 -3.16
C GLN A 88 3.33 -4.73 -3.53
N GLY A 89 4.56 -5.19 -3.27
CA GLY A 89 5.78 -4.43 -3.57
C GLY A 89 6.22 -3.45 -2.49
N TYR A 90 5.58 -3.46 -1.31
CA TYR A 90 5.82 -2.48 -0.24
C TYR A 90 6.99 -2.82 0.71
N GLY A 91 7.80 -3.83 0.42
CA GLY A 91 8.87 -4.21 1.36
C GLY A 91 8.75 -5.62 1.93
N VAL A 92 9.88 -6.24 2.28
CA VAL A 92 9.86 -7.38 3.21
C VAL A 92 9.68 -6.87 4.63
N ILE A 93 8.81 -7.54 5.39
CA ILE A 93 8.45 -7.08 6.74
C ILE A 93 9.61 -7.16 7.75
N ASP A 94 10.67 -7.90 7.41
CA ASP A 94 11.90 -8.05 8.19
C ASP A 94 12.79 -6.78 8.15
N THR A 95 12.58 -5.89 7.17
CA THR A 95 13.39 -4.68 6.98
C THR A 95 12.54 -3.41 6.97
N THR A 96 11.28 -3.48 6.54
CA THR A 96 10.40 -2.31 6.49
C THR A 96 10.09 -1.83 7.91
N PRO A 97 10.24 -0.53 8.20
CA PRO A 97 9.81 0.03 9.47
C PRO A 97 8.32 -0.24 9.76
N ALA A 98 8.01 -0.55 11.02
CA ALA A 98 6.67 -0.89 11.45
C ALA A 98 5.65 0.20 11.17
N PHE A 99 6.06 1.48 11.24
CA PHE A 99 5.22 2.62 10.86
C PHE A 99 4.57 2.43 9.49
N TRP A 100 5.35 2.10 8.46
CA TRP A 100 4.82 1.96 7.11
C TRP A 100 3.96 0.72 6.93
N GLY A 101 4.36 -0.38 7.57
CA GLY A 101 3.57 -1.58 7.62
C GLY A 101 2.18 -1.35 8.24
N LEU A 102 2.12 -0.56 9.31
CA LEU A 102 0.88 -0.16 9.96
C LEU A 102 0.09 0.85 9.10
N SER A 103 0.75 1.80 8.45
CA SER A 103 0.11 2.76 7.54
C SER A 103 -0.65 2.08 6.40
N TRP A 104 -0.13 0.97 5.90
CA TRP A 104 -0.80 0.14 4.89
C TRP A 104 -1.86 -0.78 5.49
N ILE A 105 -1.46 -1.59 6.47
CA ILE A 105 -2.29 -2.65 7.04
C ILE A 105 -3.17 -2.05 8.14
N SER A 106 -4.10 -1.19 7.75
CA SER A 106 -5.08 -0.65 8.70
C SER A 106 -5.92 -1.76 9.35
N PRO A 107 -6.54 -1.50 10.52
CA PRO A 107 -7.54 -2.40 11.12
C PRO A 107 -8.57 -2.92 10.12
N GLU A 108 -9.12 -2.05 9.28
CA GLU A 108 -10.14 -2.36 8.29
C GLU A 108 -9.60 -3.32 7.22
N LEU A 109 -8.39 -3.05 6.72
CA LEU A 109 -7.74 -3.91 5.74
C LEU A 109 -7.41 -5.29 6.32
N LEU A 110 -6.91 -5.35 7.55
CA LEU A 110 -6.61 -6.60 8.24
C LEU A 110 -7.87 -7.43 8.51
N ILE A 111 -8.95 -6.78 8.96
CA ILE A 111 -10.27 -7.42 9.09
C ILE A 111 -10.70 -7.96 7.73
N GLY A 112 -10.49 -7.20 6.66
CA GLY A 112 -10.82 -7.64 5.31
C GLY A 112 -10.11 -8.92 4.91
N TYR A 113 -8.79 -9.00 5.10
CA TYR A 113 -8.01 -10.21 4.84
C TYR A 113 -8.43 -11.42 5.68
N THR A 114 -8.88 -11.21 6.91
CA THR A 114 -9.18 -12.29 7.85
C THR A 114 -10.64 -12.73 7.87
N SER A 115 -11.56 -11.86 7.45
CA SER A 115 -13.01 -12.11 7.45
C SER A 115 -13.41 -13.37 6.68
N ALA A 116 -12.77 -13.64 5.53
CA ALA A 116 -12.99 -14.84 4.72
C ALA A 116 -12.57 -16.13 5.48
N GLN A 117 -11.47 -16.08 6.25
CA GLN A 117 -10.97 -17.22 7.03
C GLN A 117 -11.90 -17.59 8.20
N PHE A 118 -12.64 -16.61 8.71
CA PHE A 118 -13.60 -16.79 9.78
C PHE A 118 -15.02 -17.08 9.30
N GLY A 119 -15.27 -17.08 7.98
CA GLY A 119 -16.63 -17.23 7.43
C GLY A 119 -17.59 -16.13 7.89
N LEU A 120 -17.05 -14.98 8.28
CA LEU A 120 -17.82 -13.87 8.84
C LEU A 120 -18.39 -13.04 7.70
N LYS A 121 -19.69 -13.20 7.44
CA LYS A 121 -20.48 -12.15 6.78
C LYS A 121 -20.71 -11.05 7.80
N PHE A 122 -19.84 -10.03 7.82
CA PHE A 122 -20.08 -8.84 8.65
C PHE A 122 -21.33 -8.11 8.16
N PHE A 123 -22.42 -8.17 8.95
CA PHE A 123 -23.62 -7.32 8.89
C PHE A 123 -24.08 -6.86 7.49
N GLY A 124 -24.10 -7.75 6.49
CA GLY A 124 -24.59 -7.44 5.14
C GLY A 124 -23.76 -6.40 4.36
N ARG A 125 -22.64 -5.90 4.89
CA ARG A 125 -21.74 -4.98 4.20
C ARG A 125 -20.57 -5.74 3.60
N MET A 126 -20.33 -5.52 2.30
CA MET A 126 -19.18 -6.10 1.62
C MET A 126 -17.90 -5.57 2.29
N ILE A 127 -17.13 -6.51 2.84
CA ILE A 127 -15.71 -6.35 3.15
C ILE A 127 -15.03 -5.68 1.94
N PRO A 128 -14.08 -4.74 2.11
CA PRO A 128 -13.31 -4.21 0.99
C PRO A 128 -12.73 -5.36 0.18
N LYS A 129 -13.28 -5.55 -1.02
CA LYS A 129 -12.78 -6.52 -1.98
C LYS A 129 -11.59 -5.88 -2.67
N LYS A 130 -10.54 -6.68 -2.90
CA LYS A 130 -9.52 -6.30 -3.88
C LYS A 130 -10.22 -6.30 -5.24
N ASP A 131 -10.68 -5.14 -5.66
CA ASP A 131 -11.33 -4.95 -6.94
C ASP A 131 -10.34 -4.37 -7.95
N MET A 132 -10.58 -4.66 -9.22
CA MET A 132 -9.88 -4.05 -10.34
C MET A 132 -10.90 -3.54 -11.35
N PHE A 133 -10.59 -2.42 -11.99
CA PHE A 133 -11.36 -1.98 -13.13
C PHE A 133 -11.13 -2.92 -14.31
N VAL A 134 -12.20 -3.38 -14.95
CA VAL A 134 -12.14 -4.22 -16.17
C VAL A 134 -11.37 -3.52 -17.30
N SER A 135 -11.44 -2.19 -17.36
CA SER A 135 -10.69 -1.35 -18.31
C SER A 135 -9.28 -0.96 -17.83
N GLY A 136 -8.88 -1.43 -16.65
CA GLY A 136 -7.63 -1.04 -16.00
C GLY A 136 -7.72 0.31 -15.27
N TRP A 137 -6.72 0.56 -14.42
CA TRP A 137 -6.67 1.79 -13.62
C TRP A 137 -6.46 3.05 -14.47
N ILE A 138 -5.79 2.96 -15.63
CA ILE A 138 -5.51 4.12 -16.49
C ILE A 138 -6.78 4.87 -16.92
N THR A 139 -7.90 4.16 -17.09
CA THR A 139 -9.19 4.77 -17.45
C THR A 139 -9.64 5.83 -16.43
N LEU A 140 -9.33 5.66 -15.15
CA LEU A 140 -9.68 6.70 -14.16
C LEU A 140 -8.89 8.01 -14.41
N TRP A 141 -7.65 7.94 -14.88
CA TRP A 141 -6.81 9.11 -15.15
C TRP A 141 -7.24 9.76 -16.46
N GLU A 142 -7.61 8.96 -17.46
CA GLU A 142 -8.21 9.44 -18.71
C GLU A 142 -9.51 10.22 -18.45
N GLU A 143 -10.39 9.73 -17.56
CA GLU A 143 -11.60 10.46 -17.16
C GLU A 143 -11.28 11.74 -16.38
N LEU A 144 -10.27 11.73 -15.51
CA LEU A 144 -9.82 12.94 -14.80
C LEU A 144 -9.29 14.01 -15.77
N VAL A 145 -8.52 13.62 -16.78
CA VAL A 145 -8.04 14.52 -17.84
C VAL A 145 -9.21 15.19 -18.55
N LYS A 146 -10.28 14.45 -18.87
CA LYS A 146 -11.48 15.02 -19.50
C LYS A 146 -12.19 16.05 -18.61
N ILE A 147 -12.23 15.82 -17.30
CA ILE A 147 -12.84 16.74 -16.33
C ILE A 147 -12.00 18.02 -16.18
N ILE A 148 -10.69 17.87 -16.07
CA ILE A 148 -9.75 18.98 -15.90
C ILE A 148 -9.64 19.81 -17.19
N GLY A 149 -9.77 19.18 -18.35
CA GLY A 149 -9.58 19.78 -19.67
C GLY A 149 -8.12 19.68 -20.11
N GLU A 150 -7.91 19.24 -21.36
CA GLU A 150 -6.57 18.99 -21.93
C GLU A 150 -5.71 20.26 -21.98
N ASP A 151 -6.32 21.44 -22.14
CA ASP A 151 -5.60 22.73 -22.18
C ASP A 151 -4.87 23.07 -20.87
N ASN A 152 -5.24 22.42 -19.76
CA ASN A 152 -4.61 22.59 -18.45
C ASN A 152 -3.45 21.61 -18.23
N ILE A 153 -3.15 20.73 -19.19
CA ILE A 153 -2.12 19.70 -19.08
C ILE A 153 -1.10 19.88 -20.21
N VAL A 154 0.16 20.02 -19.84
CA VAL A 154 1.26 20.15 -20.79
C VAL A 154 2.10 18.89 -20.74
N LEU A 155 1.93 18.02 -21.74
CA LEU A 155 2.76 16.83 -21.94
C LEU A 155 4.12 17.20 -22.54
N ASP A 156 5.09 16.29 -22.41
CA ASP A 156 6.47 16.45 -22.90
C ASP A 156 7.16 17.73 -22.41
N ALA A 157 6.73 18.23 -21.26
CA ALA A 157 7.29 19.40 -20.61
C ALA A 157 8.52 19.01 -19.79
N GLN A 158 9.70 19.44 -20.25
CA GLN A 158 10.92 19.33 -19.47
C GLN A 158 11.11 20.61 -18.64
N VAL A 159 10.77 20.53 -17.35
CA VAL A 159 11.03 21.63 -16.41
C VAL A 159 12.54 21.86 -16.31
N LYS A 160 12.97 23.11 -16.46
CA LYS A 160 14.38 23.52 -16.41
C LYS A 160 14.71 24.24 -15.11
N GLN A 161 13.78 25.05 -14.61
CA GLN A 161 14.00 25.81 -13.38
C GLN A 161 12.67 26.18 -12.73
N ILE A 162 12.63 26.08 -11.41
CA ILE A 162 11.55 26.55 -10.56
C ILE A 162 12.17 27.49 -9.51
N THR A 163 11.74 28.74 -9.53
CA THR A 163 12.13 29.75 -8.53
C THR A 163 10.92 30.07 -7.66
N ARG A 164 11.11 29.96 -6.35
CA ARG A 164 10.11 30.33 -5.34
C ARG A 164 10.68 31.48 -4.55
N ARG A 165 10.07 32.65 -4.60
CA ARG A 165 10.50 33.79 -3.79
C ARG A 165 9.44 34.02 -2.72
N PRO A 166 9.65 33.62 -1.46
CA PRO A 166 8.73 33.99 -0.40
C PRO A 166 8.78 35.50 -0.18
N SER A 167 7.64 36.13 0.07
CA SER A 167 7.59 37.50 0.59
C SER A 167 8.25 37.50 1.97
N SER A 168 9.47 38.03 2.04
CA SER A 168 10.29 38.06 3.25
C SER A 168 10.99 39.42 3.34
N PRO A 169 11.26 39.95 4.54
CA PRO A 169 12.10 41.14 4.70
C PRO A 169 13.48 41.02 4.02
N ALA A 170 13.98 39.78 3.84
CA ALA A 170 15.22 39.50 3.11
C ALA A 170 15.09 39.67 1.58
N PHE A 171 13.86 39.65 1.05
CA PHE A 171 13.54 39.81 -0.37
C PHE A 171 12.38 40.81 -0.53
N PRO A 172 12.62 42.11 -0.27
CA PRO A 172 11.58 43.14 -0.29
C PRO A 172 10.92 43.30 -1.68
N ASP A 173 11.61 42.88 -2.74
CA ASP A 173 11.11 42.90 -4.13
C ASP A 173 10.41 41.60 -4.55
N SER A 174 10.21 40.65 -3.63
CA SER A 174 9.46 39.43 -3.91
C SER A 174 7.95 39.71 -3.92
N ASP A 175 7.33 39.41 -5.05
CA ASP A 175 5.87 39.40 -5.25
C ASP A 175 5.19 38.12 -4.70
N GLY A 176 5.93 37.23 -4.06
CA GLY A 176 5.42 35.94 -3.57
C GLY A 176 5.16 34.90 -4.68
N SER A 177 5.50 35.20 -5.93
CA SER A 177 5.20 34.31 -7.06
C SER A 177 6.16 33.13 -7.19
N VAL A 178 5.61 32.04 -7.72
CA VAL A 178 6.35 30.88 -8.24
C VAL A 178 6.58 31.08 -9.73
N ARG A 179 7.84 31.02 -10.16
CA ARG A 179 8.21 31.15 -11.57
C ARG A 179 8.78 29.83 -12.07
N VAL A 180 8.22 29.34 -13.17
CA VAL A 180 8.61 28.06 -13.78
C VAL A 180 9.09 28.29 -15.20
N SER A 181 10.29 27.80 -15.51
CA SER A 181 10.82 27.74 -16.87
C SER A 181 10.84 26.28 -17.32
N TYR A 182 10.27 26.00 -18.49
CA TYR A 182 10.14 24.64 -19.00
C TYR A 182 10.21 24.62 -20.53
N GLN A 183 10.65 23.50 -21.09
CA GLN A 183 10.80 23.31 -22.52
C GLN A 183 9.73 22.34 -23.04
N VAL A 184 9.06 22.70 -24.13
CA VAL A 184 8.10 21.83 -24.84
C VAL A 184 8.40 21.95 -26.33
N ASN A 185 8.56 20.81 -27.01
CA ASN A 185 8.87 20.78 -28.46
C ASN A 185 10.08 21.67 -28.83
N GLY A 186 11.12 21.65 -27.99
CA GLY A 186 12.32 22.46 -28.18
C GLY A 186 12.19 23.94 -27.79
N GLN A 187 10.98 24.46 -27.55
CA GLN A 187 10.74 25.87 -27.23
C GLN A 187 10.74 26.11 -25.73
N LEU A 188 11.48 27.13 -25.29
CA LEU A 188 11.47 27.57 -23.89
C LEU A 188 10.22 28.40 -23.61
N LYS A 189 9.49 28.01 -22.57
CA LYS A 189 8.31 28.69 -22.05
C LYS A 189 8.54 29.08 -20.60
N ASN A 190 7.85 30.13 -20.16
CA ASN A 190 7.88 30.60 -18.78
C ASN A 190 6.45 30.80 -18.27
N GLY A 191 6.19 30.40 -17.03
CA GLY A 191 4.93 30.61 -16.32
C GLY A 191 5.17 31.29 -14.98
N THR A 192 4.19 32.06 -14.52
CA THR A 192 4.16 32.66 -13.19
C THR A 192 2.87 32.23 -12.51
N PHE A 193 2.97 31.75 -11.27
CA PHE A 193 1.89 31.12 -10.52
C PHE A 193 1.92 31.58 -9.06
N ASP A 194 0.79 31.45 -8.37
CA ASP A 194 0.70 31.78 -6.95
C ASP A 194 1.19 30.65 -6.03
N TYR A 195 1.08 29.40 -6.50
CA TYR A 195 1.44 28.21 -5.75
C TYR A 195 2.12 27.16 -6.62
N LEU A 196 2.98 26.36 -5.98
CA LEU A 196 3.60 25.17 -6.55
C LEU A 196 3.03 23.93 -5.85
N VAL A 197 2.49 22.98 -6.62
CA VAL A 197 2.16 21.64 -6.11
C VAL A 197 3.15 20.65 -6.71
N VAL A 198 3.90 19.96 -5.85
CA VAL A 198 4.94 19.03 -6.27
C VAL A 198 4.50 17.60 -6.00
N ALA A 199 4.15 16.88 -7.06
CA ALA A 199 3.83 15.46 -7.05
C ALA A 199 4.92 14.59 -7.70
N ALA A 200 6.11 15.15 -7.92
CA ALA A 200 7.27 14.44 -8.46
C ALA A 200 8.16 13.85 -7.35
N PRO A 201 8.94 12.79 -7.63
CA PRO A 201 9.91 12.24 -6.68
C PRO A 201 11.08 13.22 -6.43
N LEU A 202 11.10 13.85 -5.25
CA LEU A 202 12.01 14.96 -4.94
C LEU A 202 13.41 14.58 -4.45
N HIS A 203 13.62 13.31 -4.13
CA HIS A 203 14.93 12.78 -3.75
C HIS A 203 15.83 12.58 -4.97
N LEU A 204 15.28 12.61 -6.19
CA LEU A 204 16.06 12.51 -7.44
C LEU A 204 16.94 13.74 -7.65
N GLU A 205 18.13 13.55 -8.21
CA GLU A 205 19.09 14.63 -8.48
C GLU A 205 18.50 15.65 -9.45
N GLU A 206 17.78 15.19 -10.48
CA GLU A 206 17.15 16.06 -11.48
C GLU A 206 16.11 17.00 -10.84
N ALA A 207 15.39 16.52 -9.83
CA ALA A 207 14.44 17.35 -9.09
C ALA A 207 15.17 18.45 -8.29
N GLN A 208 16.37 18.16 -7.77
CA GLN A 208 17.21 19.09 -7.02
C GLN A 208 17.86 20.15 -7.92
N GLU A 209 18.16 19.80 -9.18
CA GLU A 209 18.71 20.75 -10.15
C GLU A 209 17.68 21.80 -10.57
N VAL A 210 16.41 21.39 -10.71
CA VAL A 210 15.35 22.29 -11.18
C VAL A 210 14.73 23.10 -10.05
N LEU A 211 14.63 22.56 -8.84
CA LEU A 211 13.96 23.20 -7.71
C LEU A 211 14.97 23.65 -6.65
N GLN A 212 15.01 24.95 -6.37
CA GLN A 212 15.87 25.49 -5.32
C GLN A 212 15.34 25.12 -3.93
N PHE A 213 15.89 24.06 -3.34
CA PHE A 213 15.54 23.66 -1.98
C PHE A 213 16.09 24.62 -0.92
N THR A 214 15.31 24.84 0.14
CA THR A 214 15.79 25.40 1.40
C THR A 214 16.64 24.36 2.14
N GLU A 215 17.30 24.77 3.23
CA GLU A 215 18.07 23.83 4.04
C GLU A 215 17.18 22.74 4.66
N THR A 216 16.02 23.13 5.20
CA THR A 216 15.03 22.20 5.75
C THR A 216 14.54 21.21 4.70
N GLU A 217 14.26 21.68 3.48
CA GLU A 217 13.79 20.81 2.39
C GLU A 217 14.88 19.85 1.93
N ARG A 218 16.15 20.31 1.81
CA ARG A 218 17.29 19.42 1.51
C ARG A 218 17.40 18.31 2.55
N GLU A 219 17.33 18.67 3.83
CA GLU A 219 17.39 17.70 4.93
C GLU A 219 16.27 16.65 4.82
N LEU A 220 15.06 17.07 4.46
CA LEU A 220 13.90 16.18 4.34
C LEU A 220 13.97 15.29 3.10
N PHE A 221 14.39 15.80 1.95
CA PHE A 221 14.28 15.07 0.68
C PHE A 221 15.55 14.35 0.24
N GLN A 222 16.75 14.79 0.63
CA GLN A 222 18.00 14.22 0.10
C GLN A 222 18.49 12.99 0.88
N LYS A 223 18.06 12.82 2.13
CA LYS A 223 18.58 11.78 3.02
C LYS A 223 17.45 10.99 3.65
N ASP A 224 17.71 9.71 3.90
CA ASP A 224 16.83 8.80 4.65
C ASP A 224 15.53 8.46 3.90
N ILE A 225 15.38 8.85 2.63
CA ILE A 225 14.34 8.34 1.73
C ILE A 225 14.93 7.19 0.94
N VAL A 226 14.24 6.06 0.96
CA VAL A 226 14.56 4.86 0.18
C VAL A 226 13.37 4.50 -0.69
N HIS A 227 13.61 3.62 -1.67
CA HIS A 227 12.56 3.03 -2.49
C HIS A 227 12.81 1.54 -2.65
N HIS A 228 11.95 0.89 -3.40
CA HIS A 228 12.11 -0.49 -3.85
C HIS A 228 11.94 -0.55 -5.36
N GLN A 229 12.30 -1.70 -5.93
CA GLN A 229 12.07 -1.96 -7.34
C GLN A 229 10.92 -2.94 -7.48
N PHE A 230 9.88 -2.53 -8.19
CA PHE A 230 8.79 -3.39 -8.58
C PHE A 230 8.82 -3.57 -10.09
N ARG A 231 8.81 -4.82 -10.56
CA ARG A 231 8.88 -5.11 -11.98
C ARG A 231 7.73 -6.00 -12.40
N THR A 232 7.17 -5.66 -13.55
CA THR A 232 6.12 -6.43 -14.22
C THR A 232 6.58 -6.81 -15.61
N THR A 233 6.41 -8.08 -15.97
CA THR A 233 6.67 -8.57 -17.33
C THR A 233 5.38 -9.20 -17.87
N LEU A 234 4.87 -8.64 -18.96
CA LEU A 234 3.73 -9.11 -19.72
C LEU A 234 4.23 -10.06 -20.81
N TYR A 235 3.66 -11.25 -20.90
CA TYR A 235 4.06 -12.27 -21.86
C TYR A 235 2.89 -13.13 -22.32
N THR A 236 3.06 -13.85 -23.43
CA THR A 236 2.19 -14.94 -23.87
C THR A 236 2.93 -16.28 -23.80
N ARG A 237 2.19 -17.39 -23.80
CA ARG A 237 2.76 -18.75 -23.90
C ARG A 237 1.87 -19.65 -24.76
N SER A 238 2.51 -20.53 -25.56
CA SER A 238 1.87 -21.36 -26.59
C SER A 238 1.09 -22.56 -26.04
N GLN A 239 1.37 -22.98 -24.79
CA GLN A 239 0.65 -24.07 -24.12
C GLN A 239 0.20 -23.65 -22.72
N GLN A 240 -1.11 -23.66 -22.50
CA GLN A 240 -1.71 -23.32 -21.22
C GLN A 240 -1.98 -24.61 -20.43
N PRO A 241 -1.38 -24.84 -19.25
CA PRO A 241 -1.98 -25.72 -18.24
C PRO A 241 -3.42 -25.29 -17.96
N ASN A 242 -4.26 -26.25 -17.56
CA ASN A 242 -5.60 -25.96 -17.05
C ASN A 242 -5.49 -25.09 -15.79
N LEU A 243 -5.49 -23.78 -15.97
CA LEU A 243 -5.50 -22.82 -14.87
C LEU A 243 -6.92 -22.71 -14.34
N THR A 244 -7.07 -22.93 -13.04
CA THR A 244 -8.35 -22.78 -12.34
C THR A 244 -8.47 -21.45 -11.61
N THR A 245 -7.38 -20.68 -11.51
CA THR A 245 -7.31 -19.39 -10.80
C THR A 245 -6.56 -18.35 -11.62
N HIS A 246 -6.91 -17.08 -11.41
CA HIS A 246 -6.30 -15.95 -12.11
C HIS A 246 -4.92 -15.57 -11.56
N LEU A 247 -4.57 -15.96 -10.34
CA LEU A 247 -3.33 -15.55 -9.67
C LEU A 247 -2.67 -16.75 -9.01
N THR A 248 -1.39 -16.94 -9.32
CA THR A 248 -0.53 -17.90 -8.63
C THR A 248 0.57 -17.14 -7.90
N ILE A 249 0.79 -17.49 -6.64
CA ILE A 249 1.78 -16.86 -5.76
C ILE A 249 2.78 -17.93 -5.32
N PHE A 250 4.03 -17.53 -5.13
CA PHE A 250 5.11 -18.34 -4.57
C PHE A 250 5.42 -17.84 -3.16
N PRO A 251 4.76 -18.37 -2.10
CA PRO A 251 4.87 -17.81 -0.75
C PRO A 251 6.30 -17.74 -0.23
N ARG A 252 7.17 -18.69 -0.60
CA ARG A 252 8.58 -18.66 -0.22
C ARG A 252 9.30 -17.40 -0.72
N HIS A 253 8.98 -16.92 -1.92
CA HIS A 253 9.58 -15.70 -2.47
C HIS A 253 9.06 -14.42 -1.80
N ILE A 254 8.12 -14.56 -0.86
CA ILE A 254 7.55 -13.48 -0.06
C ILE A 254 8.02 -13.58 1.40
N THR A 255 8.06 -14.80 1.96
CA THR A 255 8.25 -15.01 3.40
C THR A 255 9.63 -15.53 3.80
N ASP A 256 10.42 -16.06 2.87
CA ASP A 256 11.76 -16.60 3.16
C ASP A 256 12.80 -15.51 2.93
N THR A 257 13.46 -15.06 4.00
CA THR A 257 14.49 -14.01 3.98
C THR A 257 15.69 -14.35 3.07
N ALA A 258 15.89 -15.62 2.71
CA ALA A 258 16.95 -16.00 1.79
C ALA A 258 16.65 -15.58 0.33
N VAL A 259 15.39 -15.34 -0.03
CA VAL A 259 14.95 -15.06 -1.41
C VAL A 259 14.01 -13.85 -1.53
N ALA A 260 13.25 -13.51 -0.48
CA ALA A 260 12.36 -12.37 -0.47
C ALA A 260 13.16 -11.07 -0.68
N GLY A 261 12.64 -10.17 -1.52
CA GLY A 261 13.33 -8.92 -1.85
C GLY A 261 14.54 -9.06 -2.77
N LYS A 262 14.77 -10.23 -3.39
CA LYS A 262 15.92 -10.44 -4.28
C LYS A 262 15.56 -10.45 -5.77
N GLY A 263 14.42 -9.89 -6.15
CA GLY A 263 14.00 -9.78 -7.55
C GLY A 263 13.51 -11.08 -8.17
N ASP A 264 13.28 -12.12 -7.37
CA ASP A 264 12.69 -13.37 -7.85
C ASP A 264 11.20 -13.17 -8.17
N VAL A 265 10.69 -13.91 -9.16
CA VAL A 265 9.27 -13.87 -9.53
C VAL A 265 8.46 -14.44 -8.38
N PHE A 266 7.69 -13.61 -7.69
CA PHE A 266 6.91 -14.02 -6.51
C PHE A 266 5.46 -14.33 -6.85
N ALA A 267 4.96 -13.89 -8.00
CA ALA A 267 3.63 -14.22 -8.48
C ALA A 267 3.54 -14.12 -10.01
N TYR A 268 2.54 -14.80 -10.58
CA TYR A 268 2.07 -14.52 -11.93
C TYR A 268 0.54 -14.55 -11.99
N ARG A 269 -0.02 -13.76 -12.90
CA ARG A 269 -1.46 -13.60 -13.09
C ARG A 269 -1.83 -13.89 -14.54
N ASP A 270 -2.91 -14.63 -14.74
CA ASP A 270 -3.59 -14.74 -16.03
C ASP A 270 -4.55 -13.56 -16.19
N SER A 271 -4.26 -12.67 -17.16
CA SER A 271 -5.02 -11.43 -17.33
C SER A 271 -6.44 -11.68 -17.84
N TYR A 272 -6.68 -12.77 -18.59
CA TYR A 272 -8.01 -13.15 -19.04
C TYR A 272 -8.87 -13.59 -17.84
N LEU A 273 -8.37 -14.52 -17.03
CA LEU A 273 -9.11 -15.00 -15.86
C LEU A 273 -9.33 -13.90 -14.80
N ALA A 274 -8.43 -12.93 -14.71
CA ALA A 274 -8.60 -11.77 -13.84
C ALA A 274 -9.75 -10.85 -14.30
N ARG A 275 -9.92 -10.72 -15.63
CA ARG A 275 -10.98 -9.91 -16.24
C ARG A 275 -12.35 -10.60 -16.24
N PHE A 276 -12.37 -11.93 -16.31
CA PHE A 276 -13.58 -12.75 -16.40
C PHE A 276 -13.69 -13.69 -15.19
N PRO A 277 -13.97 -13.18 -13.98
CA PRO A 277 -14.02 -13.99 -12.77
C PRO A 277 -15.11 -15.07 -12.81
N GLU A 278 -16.11 -14.96 -13.68
CA GLU A 278 -17.16 -15.97 -13.87
C GLU A 278 -16.68 -17.29 -14.48
N VAL A 279 -15.51 -17.29 -15.13
CA VAL A 279 -14.86 -18.52 -15.64
C VAL A 279 -13.82 -19.08 -14.67
N ASN A 280 -13.56 -18.38 -13.55
CA ASN A 280 -12.65 -18.84 -12.49
C ASN A 280 -13.36 -19.90 -11.62
N VAL A 281 -12.74 -21.07 -11.47
CA VAL A 281 -13.40 -22.31 -11.00
C VAL A 281 -13.41 -22.41 -9.46
N GLU A 282 -12.76 -21.49 -8.74
CA GLU A 282 -12.55 -21.58 -7.29
C GLU A 282 -13.68 -21.05 -6.39
N VAL A 283 -14.85 -20.73 -6.94
CA VAL A 283 -15.99 -20.41 -6.08
C VAL A 283 -16.52 -21.73 -5.50
N ASN A 284 -16.30 -21.95 -4.20
CA ASN A 284 -16.88 -23.01 -3.37
C ASN A 284 -18.35 -23.28 -3.72
N VAL A 285 -18.57 -24.19 -4.66
CA VAL A 285 -19.88 -24.77 -4.89
C VAL A 285 -19.87 -26.11 -4.18
N GLU A 286 -20.85 -26.33 -3.31
CA GLU A 286 -21.18 -27.64 -2.77
C GLU A 286 -21.08 -28.68 -3.89
N LYS A 287 -20.29 -29.75 -3.67
CA LYS A 287 -19.96 -30.79 -4.67
C LYS A 287 -21.17 -31.34 -5.44
N ASP A 288 -22.37 -31.20 -4.89
CA ASP A 288 -23.61 -31.78 -5.41
C ASP A 288 -24.52 -30.76 -6.13
N LYS A 289 -24.07 -29.51 -6.29
CA LYS A 289 -24.79 -28.46 -7.01
C LYS A 289 -23.90 -27.77 -8.04
N TRP A 290 -23.16 -28.52 -8.85
CA TRP A 290 -22.54 -27.96 -10.07
C TRP A 290 -23.60 -27.19 -10.85
N PRO A 291 -23.62 -25.84 -10.83
CA PRO A 291 -24.62 -25.12 -11.57
C PRO A 291 -24.15 -25.15 -13.03
N GLU A 292 -25.10 -25.23 -13.96
CA GLU A 292 -24.88 -24.95 -15.39
C GLU A 292 -24.27 -23.55 -15.68
N ARG A 293 -23.87 -22.79 -14.65
CA ARG A 293 -23.27 -21.45 -14.71
C ARG A 293 -21.76 -21.44 -14.92
N PHE A 294 -21.04 -22.54 -14.71
CA PHE A 294 -19.63 -22.57 -15.09
C PHE A 294 -19.53 -22.73 -16.60
N LYS A 295 -19.45 -21.58 -17.29
CA LYS A 295 -19.09 -21.56 -18.69
C LYS A 295 -17.69 -22.17 -18.78
N ARG A 296 -17.56 -23.26 -19.55
CA ARG A 296 -16.24 -23.75 -19.96
C ARG A 296 -15.47 -22.56 -20.47
N ASP A 297 -14.27 -22.38 -19.92
CA ASP A 297 -13.36 -21.34 -20.36
C ASP A 297 -13.16 -21.43 -21.89
N PRO A 298 -13.76 -20.52 -22.67
CA PRO A 298 -13.80 -20.64 -24.13
C PRO A 298 -12.44 -20.35 -24.75
N ALA A 299 -11.57 -19.64 -24.04
CA ALA A 299 -10.25 -19.24 -24.51
C ALA A 299 -9.13 -20.14 -23.99
N ARG A 300 -9.45 -21.30 -23.37
CA ARG A 300 -8.48 -22.18 -22.69
C ARG A 300 -7.40 -22.79 -23.61
N HIS A 301 -7.62 -22.75 -24.92
CA HIS A 301 -6.72 -23.29 -25.93
C HIS A 301 -6.02 -22.20 -26.75
N GLY A 302 -6.24 -20.92 -26.43
CA GLY A 302 -5.60 -19.80 -27.11
C GLY A 302 -4.38 -19.27 -26.35
N ASP A 303 -3.57 -18.49 -27.05
CA ASP A 303 -2.53 -17.68 -26.42
C ASP A 303 -3.18 -16.66 -25.49
N ARG A 304 -2.63 -16.56 -24.27
CA ARG A 304 -3.11 -15.63 -23.25
C ARG A 304 -1.98 -14.79 -22.73
N GLU A 305 -2.33 -13.53 -22.53
CA GLU A 305 -1.51 -12.58 -21.81
C GLU A 305 -1.47 -12.94 -20.32
N GLN A 306 -0.26 -13.10 -19.83
CA GLN A 306 0.06 -13.32 -18.43
C GLN A 306 1.04 -12.26 -17.97
N MET A 307 0.95 -11.92 -16.70
CA MET A 307 1.83 -10.94 -16.06
C MET A 307 2.58 -11.64 -14.94
N CYS A 308 3.90 -11.59 -14.91
CA CYS A 308 4.65 -11.95 -13.72
C CYS A 308 5.10 -10.71 -12.95
N TYR A 309 5.27 -10.89 -11.65
CA TYR A 309 5.61 -9.84 -10.69
C TYR A 309 6.91 -10.19 -9.98
N GLN A 310 7.84 -9.24 -9.98
CA GLN A 310 9.11 -9.31 -9.26
C GLN A 310 9.19 -8.14 -8.29
N TYR A 311 9.78 -8.40 -7.14
CA TYR A 311 10.05 -7.41 -6.12
C TYR A 311 11.51 -7.52 -5.68
N ALA A 312 12.21 -6.39 -5.67
CA ALA A 312 13.58 -6.30 -5.16
C ALA A 312 13.71 -5.14 -4.16
N GLU A 313 14.36 -5.43 -3.05
CA GLU A 313 14.98 -4.42 -2.22
C GLU A 313 16.17 -3.81 -2.98
N ASN A 314 16.34 -2.50 -2.83
CA ASN A 314 17.35 -1.62 -3.44
C ASN A 314 18.51 -2.27 -4.21
N GLY A 315 18.83 -1.69 -5.38
CA GLY A 315 20.16 -1.80 -5.98
C GLY A 315 20.38 -2.99 -6.92
N MET A 316 19.32 -3.69 -7.34
CA MET A 316 19.45 -4.61 -8.46
C MET A 316 19.47 -3.85 -9.78
N SER A 317 20.36 -4.24 -10.69
CA SER A 317 20.34 -3.69 -12.03
C SER A 317 19.11 -4.22 -12.80
N GLU A 318 18.56 -3.41 -13.70
CA GLU A 318 17.44 -3.84 -14.55
C GLU A 318 17.82 -5.10 -15.35
N LYS A 319 19.09 -5.21 -15.75
CA LYS A 319 19.64 -6.37 -16.45
C LYS A 319 19.54 -7.65 -15.61
N ASP A 320 19.85 -7.58 -14.32
CA ASP A 320 19.78 -8.76 -13.43
C ASP A 320 18.33 -9.18 -13.19
N LEU A 321 17.42 -8.21 -13.01
CA LEU A 321 15.98 -8.48 -12.88
C LEU A 321 15.41 -9.15 -14.15
N LYS A 322 15.77 -8.63 -15.33
CA LYS A 322 15.43 -9.24 -16.63
C LYS A 322 15.94 -10.67 -16.73
N GLN A 323 17.20 -10.89 -16.37
CA GLN A 323 17.83 -12.19 -16.44
C GLN A 323 17.14 -13.21 -15.53
N LYS A 324 16.82 -12.83 -14.28
CA LYS A 324 16.06 -13.66 -13.35
C LYS A 324 14.67 -14.00 -13.86
N CYS A 325 13.94 -13.00 -14.39
CA CYS A 325 12.62 -13.21 -14.97
C CYS A 325 12.67 -14.21 -16.12
N LYS A 326 13.63 -14.01 -17.04
CA LYS A 326 13.82 -14.89 -18.18
C LYS A 326 14.14 -16.32 -17.75
N GLN A 327 15.08 -16.51 -16.82
CA GLN A 327 15.42 -17.84 -16.29
C GLN A 327 14.20 -18.52 -15.68
N TRP A 328 13.38 -17.77 -14.94
CA TRP A 328 12.15 -18.28 -14.36
C TRP A 328 11.12 -18.66 -15.44
N LEU A 329 10.90 -17.82 -16.46
CA LEU A 329 10.00 -18.11 -17.58
C LEU A 329 10.44 -19.36 -18.33
N ASP A 330 11.71 -19.43 -18.72
CA ASP A 330 12.29 -20.58 -19.44
C ASP A 330 12.13 -21.89 -18.65
N SER A 331 12.21 -21.82 -17.32
CA SER A 331 12.14 -23.00 -16.43
C SER A 331 10.71 -23.41 -16.06
N ASN A 332 9.75 -22.49 -16.04
CA ASN A 332 8.41 -22.73 -15.47
C ASN A 332 7.26 -22.59 -16.45
N MET A 333 7.46 -21.85 -17.55
CA MET A 333 6.36 -21.45 -18.46
C MET A 333 6.45 -22.05 -19.86
N GLY A 334 7.55 -22.76 -20.18
CA GLY A 334 7.77 -23.30 -21.51
C GLY A 334 8.11 -22.21 -22.52
N GLU A 335 7.59 -22.32 -23.73
CA GLU A 335 7.81 -21.31 -24.77
C GLU A 335 6.95 -20.06 -24.51
N THR A 336 7.63 -18.93 -24.26
CA THR A 336 6.99 -17.64 -23.95
C THR A 336 7.46 -16.54 -24.89
N THR A 337 6.58 -15.60 -25.22
CA THR A 337 6.90 -14.36 -25.92
C THR A 337 6.66 -13.18 -24.98
N ILE A 338 7.71 -12.43 -24.65
CA ILE A 338 7.60 -11.20 -23.87
C ILE A 338 7.00 -10.11 -24.75
N LEU A 339 5.92 -9.47 -24.28
CA LEU A 339 5.23 -8.39 -24.98
C LEU A 339 5.67 -7.02 -24.47
N GLU A 340 5.74 -6.87 -23.15
CA GLU A 340 6.10 -5.61 -22.50
C GLU A 340 6.76 -5.89 -21.16
N GLU A 341 7.68 -5.01 -20.77
CA GLU A 341 8.29 -5.05 -19.46
C GLU A 341 8.36 -3.64 -18.88
N LYS A 342 8.07 -3.52 -17.59
CA LYS A 342 8.13 -2.24 -16.90
C LYS A 342 8.78 -2.38 -15.53
N ASN A 343 9.75 -1.51 -15.28
CA ASN A 343 10.40 -1.36 -13.98
C ASN A 343 9.88 -0.08 -13.33
N PHE A 344 9.57 -0.15 -12.05
CA PHE A 344 9.10 0.96 -11.25
C PHE A 344 10.03 1.13 -10.06
N ASP A 345 10.54 2.34 -9.89
CA ASP A 345 11.03 2.77 -8.59
C ASP A 345 9.79 3.09 -7.76
N TYR A 346 9.55 2.26 -6.76
CA TYR A 346 8.26 2.07 -6.12
C TYR A 346 8.40 2.12 -4.61
N PHE A 347 7.33 2.55 -3.95
CA PHE A 347 7.23 2.65 -2.50
C PHE A 347 8.34 3.53 -1.91
N TYR A 348 8.34 4.81 -2.31
CA TYR A 348 9.20 5.80 -1.68
C TYR A 348 8.79 6.03 -0.22
N HIS A 349 9.73 5.89 0.70
CA HIS A 349 9.44 6.05 2.13
C HIS A 349 10.68 6.43 2.93
N TYR A 350 10.47 6.97 4.12
CA TYR A 350 11.56 7.22 5.05
C TYR A 350 12.05 5.92 5.72
N ASP A 351 13.36 5.71 5.76
CA ASP A 351 13.96 4.62 6.50
C ASP A 351 13.84 4.82 8.03
N HIS A 352 14.45 3.92 8.80
CA HIS A 352 14.48 4.00 10.26
C HIS A 352 15.09 5.32 10.80
N ASN A 353 16.10 5.88 10.13
CA ASN A 353 16.69 7.16 10.55
C ASN A 353 15.72 8.31 10.30
N GLY A 354 15.08 8.32 9.13
CA GLY A 354 14.08 9.33 8.78
C GLY A 354 12.88 9.31 9.72
N LEU A 355 12.41 8.12 10.11
CA LEU A 355 11.33 7.98 11.10
C LEU A 355 11.75 8.39 12.51
N ALA A 356 12.94 8.02 12.95
CA ALA A 356 13.48 8.46 14.23
C ALA A 356 13.60 10.00 14.31
N ALA A 357 13.94 10.64 13.19
CA ALA A 357 14.00 12.09 13.05
C ALA A 357 12.62 12.74 12.77
N GLN A 358 11.52 11.98 12.86
CA GLN A 358 10.15 12.43 12.61
C GLN A 358 9.93 13.11 11.24
N LYS A 359 10.71 12.74 10.22
CA LYS A 359 10.66 13.40 8.92
C LYS A 359 9.29 13.43 8.25
N PRO A 360 8.43 12.38 8.30
CA PRO A 360 7.08 12.48 7.74
C PRO A 360 6.28 13.64 8.31
N TRP A 361 6.33 13.84 9.63
CA TRP A 361 5.58 14.91 10.31
C TRP A 361 6.24 16.27 10.17
N ARG A 362 7.57 16.34 10.05
CA ARG A 362 8.27 17.57 9.72
C ARG A 362 7.94 18.04 8.30
N LEU A 363 7.87 17.11 7.35
CA LEU A 363 7.39 17.40 6.00
C LEU A 363 5.95 17.92 6.00
N LEU A 364 5.09 17.34 6.82
CA LEU A 364 3.72 17.84 7.03
C LEU A 364 3.70 19.27 7.59
N SER A 365 4.65 19.63 8.46
CA SER A 365 4.71 20.95 9.10
C SER A 365 5.12 22.09 8.16
N ILE A 366 5.81 21.78 7.05
CA ILE A 366 6.28 22.78 6.07
C ILE A 366 5.31 22.97 4.88
N GLN A 367 4.12 22.38 4.93
CA GLN A 367 3.12 22.51 3.87
C GLN A 367 2.66 23.97 3.76
N GLY A 368 2.71 24.51 2.55
CA GLY A 368 2.39 25.91 2.25
C GLY A 368 3.57 26.88 2.43
N GLU A 369 4.68 26.46 3.05
CA GLU A 369 5.89 27.28 3.11
C GLU A 369 6.42 27.54 1.69
N ASN A 370 6.89 28.77 1.45
CA ASN A 370 7.36 29.22 0.13
C ASN A 370 6.32 28.94 -0.98
N ASN A 371 5.03 29.08 -0.66
CA ASN A 371 3.92 28.84 -1.57
C ASN A 371 3.94 27.41 -2.17
N THR A 372 4.46 26.43 -1.44
CA THR A 372 4.68 25.07 -1.95
C THR A 372 3.86 24.03 -1.18
N ILE A 373 3.22 23.12 -1.92
CA ILE A 373 2.51 21.96 -1.40
C ILE A 373 3.23 20.72 -1.90
N TRP A 374 3.56 19.82 -0.98
CA TRP A 374 4.22 18.56 -1.30
C TRP A 374 3.17 17.46 -1.34
N ALA A 375 2.95 16.84 -2.50
CA ALA A 375 1.87 15.87 -2.74
C ALA A 375 2.34 14.51 -3.32
N HIS A 376 3.65 14.29 -3.48
CA HIS A 376 4.21 13.03 -3.96
C HIS A 376 3.93 11.87 -3.00
N ALA A 377 3.92 10.63 -3.53
CA ALA A 377 3.67 9.41 -2.78
C ALA A 377 4.60 9.22 -1.57
N SER A 378 5.86 9.70 -1.66
CA SER A 378 6.85 9.67 -0.56
C SER A 378 6.42 10.40 0.70
N ASN A 379 5.38 11.24 0.63
CA ASN A 379 4.97 12.08 1.75
C ASN A 379 4.10 11.32 2.75
N TYR A 380 3.49 10.22 2.31
CA TYR A 380 2.83 9.28 3.18
C TYR A 380 2.97 7.86 2.63
N PHE A 381 2.01 7.34 1.86
CA PHE A 381 2.02 5.94 1.44
C PHE A 381 1.62 5.81 -0.04
N GLU A 382 2.36 5.00 -0.79
CA GLU A 382 2.22 4.86 -2.24
C GLU A 382 1.07 3.92 -2.64
N SER A 383 -0.14 4.32 -2.25
CA SER A 383 -1.41 3.77 -2.75
C SER A 383 -2.27 4.90 -3.28
N VAL A 384 -3.08 4.64 -4.32
CA VAL A 384 -3.95 5.67 -4.93
C VAL A 384 -4.85 6.32 -3.88
N LEU A 385 -5.47 5.50 -3.02
CA LEU A 385 -6.39 5.99 -1.99
C LEU A 385 -5.67 6.83 -0.92
N ASP A 386 -4.46 6.42 -0.52
CA ASP A 386 -3.70 7.16 0.48
C ASP A 386 -3.16 8.48 -0.06
N ILE A 387 -2.73 8.51 -1.32
CA ILE A 387 -2.33 9.74 -2.00
C ILE A 387 -3.51 10.71 -2.10
N VAL A 388 -4.68 10.25 -2.56
CA VAL A 388 -5.87 11.09 -2.65
C VAL A 388 -6.30 11.60 -1.27
N ASN A 389 -6.31 10.74 -0.25
CA ASN A 389 -6.67 11.15 1.11
C ASN A 389 -5.65 12.13 1.71
N TYR A 390 -4.36 11.96 1.42
CA TYR A 390 -3.33 12.92 1.81
C TYR A 390 -3.53 14.28 1.11
N GLN A 391 -3.86 14.28 -0.18
CA GLN A 391 -4.15 15.52 -0.92
C GLN A 391 -5.39 16.24 -0.37
N ASN A 392 -6.46 15.50 -0.06
CA ASN A 392 -7.65 16.05 0.58
C ASN A 392 -7.32 16.68 1.95
N MET A 393 -6.46 16.01 2.74
CA MET A 393 -5.95 16.57 4.00
C MET A 393 -5.24 17.91 3.78
N MET A 394 -4.44 18.05 2.72
CA MET A 394 -3.76 19.31 2.40
C MET A 394 -4.75 20.41 2.02
N LEU A 395 -5.73 20.10 1.17
CA LEU A 395 -6.73 21.07 0.73
C LEU A 395 -7.58 21.60 1.89
N ASP A 396 -8.04 20.73 2.78
CA ASP A 396 -8.80 21.16 3.97
C ASP A 396 -7.92 21.94 4.95
N GLY A 397 -6.63 21.58 5.06
CA GLY A 397 -5.64 22.35 5.83
C GLY A 397 -5.49 23.78 5.33
N LEU A 398 -5.29 23.95 4.02
CA LEU A 398 -5.11 25.26 3.38
C LEU A 398 -6.36 26.14 3.44
N GLN A 399 -7.54 25.54 3.47
CA GLN A 399 -8.81 26.27 3.64
C GLN A 399 -9.05 26.73 5.10
N GLY A 400 -8.09 26.54 6.00
CA GLY A 400 -8.21 26.89 7.42
C GLY A 400 -9.23 26.03 8.17
N LYS A 401 -9.75 24.96 7.54
CA LYS A 401 -10.67 24.01 8.16
C LYS A 401 -9.96 23.12 9.17
N MET A 402 -8.63 23.00 9.07
CA MET A 402 -7.82 22.41 10.14
C MET A 402 -7.26 23.52 11.04
N ARG A 403 -7.95 23.80 12.16
CA ARG A 403 -7.51 24.78 13.19
C ARG A 403 -6.30 24.29 14.03
N ARG A 404 -5.38 23.53 13.42
CA ARG A 404 -4.50 22.44 13.92
C ARG A 404 -5.02 21.09 13.40
N PHE A 405 -4.11 20.17 13.07
CA PHE A 405 -4.33 18.82 12.50
C PHE A 405 -5.20 17.86 13.36
N THR A 406 -6.20 18.35 14.10
CA THR A 406 -6.96 17.56 15.06
C THR A 406 -8.42 17.99 15.13
N THR A 407 -9.31 16.99 15.08
CA THR A 407 -10.60 16.84 15.82
C THR A 407 -11.96 16.86 15.11
N ALA A 408 -12.08 16.96 13.77
CA ALA A 408 -13.39 16.65 13.14
C ALA A 408 -13.30 16.07 11.72
N PRO A 409 -13.92 14.92 11.42
CA PRO A 409 -13.86 14.28 10.11
C PRO A 409 -14.61 15.08 9.04
N PRO A 410 -14.12 15.09 7.78
CA PRO A 410 -14.93 15.45 6.63
C PRO A 410 -16.17 14.57 6.58
N LYS A 411 -17.33 15.15 6.24
CA LYS A 411 -18.60 14.41 6.17
C LYS A 411 -18.61 13.30 5.11
N ASP A 412 -17.64 13.27 4.21
CA ASP A 412 -17.63 12.43 3.01
C ASP A 412 -16.28 11.68 2.81
N ASP A 413 -15.62 11.22 3.89
CA ASP A 413 -14.51 10.27 3.74
C ASP A 413 -15.02 8.93 3.18
N HIS A 414 -14.45 8.50 2.06
CA HIS A 414 -14.77 7.25 1.37
C HIS A 414 -13.96 6.05 1.87
N LYS A 415 -13.02 6.24 2.82
CA LYS A 415 -12.62 5.12 3.68
C LYS A 415 -13.83 4.74 4.54
N PRO A 416 -14.16 3.45 4.73
CA PRO A 416 -15.26 3.06 5.60
C PRO A 416 -15.08 3.75 6.96
N GLN A 417 -16.03 4.61 7.34
CA GLN A 417 -15.84 5.41 8.54
C GLN A 417 -15.87 4.50 9.78
N ARG A 418 -14.94 4.76 10.72
CA ARG A 418 -14.71 3.95 11.92
C ARG A 418 -15.97 3.73 12.79
N TRP A 419 -16.91 4.69 12.83
CA TRP A 419 -18.15 4.57 13.60
C TRP A 419 -19.20 3.65 12.96
N GLU A 420 -18.99 3.19 11.73
CA GLU A 420 -19.77 2.09 11.16
C GLU A 420 -19.44 0.73 11.78
N LEU A 421 -18.40 0.65 12.64
CA LEU A 421 -18.04 -0.51 13.45
C LEU A 421 -18.41 -0.35 14.94
N ASP A 422 -18.84 0.83 15.40
CA ASP A 422 -19.16 1.07 16.82
C ASP A 422 -20.45 0.36 17.29
N GLU A 423 -21.30 -0.10 16.37
CA GLU A 423 -22.41 -1.01 16.69
C GLU A 423 -21.95 -2.48 16.90
N VAL A 424 -20.69 -2.80 16.62
CA VAL A 424 -20.14 -4.14 16.83
C VAL A 424 -19.74 -4.30 18.29
N LYS A 425 -20.65 -4.86 19.11
CA LYS A 425 -20.31 -5.36 20.45
C LYS A 425 -19.39 -6.59 20.34
N TRP A 426 -18.10 -6.35 20.09
CA TRP A 426 -17.07 -7.38 19.93
C TRP A 426 -16.97 -8.35 21.11
N ASP A 427 -17.20 -7.87 22.33
CA ASP A 427 -17.22 -8.69 23.55
C ASP A 427 -18.36 -9.72 23.55
N ALA A 428 -19.54 -9.33 23.06
CA ALA A 428 -20.68 -10.24 22.92
C ALA A 428 -20.43 -11.30 21.83
N TRP A 429 -19.71 -10.94 20.76
CA TRP A 429 -19.34 -11.86 19.69
C TRP A 429 -18.27 -12.88 20.11
N MET A 430 -17.18 -12.48 20.76
CA MET A 430 -16.19 -13.44 21.28
C MET A 430 -16.84 -14.43 22.24
N THR A 431 -17.74 -13.95 23.11
CA THR A 431 -18.51 -14.81 24.01
C THR A 431 -19.46 -15.74 23.25
N SER A 432 -20.12 -15.25 22.18
CA SER A 432 -21.04 -16.04 21.34
C SER A 432 -20.33 -17.05 20.43
N ALA A 433 -19.25 -16.67 19.76
CA ALA A 433 -18.46 -17.51 18.86
C ALA A 433 -17.74 -18.61 19.64
N VAL A 434 -17.20 -18.29 20.81
CA VAL A 434 -16.75 -19.30 21.78
C VAL A 434 -17.95 -20.17 22.16
N SER A 435 -19.09 -19.64 22.59
CA SER A 435 -20.23 -20.50 22.97
C SER A 435 -20.79 -21.40 21.85
N ARG A 436 -20.65 -21.01 20.56
CA ARG A 436 -21.15 -21.76 19.39
C ARG A 436 -20.17 -22.80 18.85
N VAL A 437 -18.86 -22.60 19.03
CA VAL A 437 -17.84 -23.62 18.74
C VAL A 437 -17.83 -24.70 19.83
N TRP A 438 -18.47 -24.42 20.97
CA TRP A 438 -18.56 -25.28 22.15
C TRP A 438 -19.89 -26.05 22.27
N ARG A 439 -20.85 -25.80 21.38
CA ARG A 439 -22.00 -26.67 21.14
C ARG A 439 -21.74 -27.45 19.87
#